data_AF-A0A6V7Q867-F1
#
_entry.id   AF-A0A6V7Q867-F1
#
_cell.length_a   1.000
_cell.length_b   1.000
_cell.length_c   1.000
_cell.angle_alpha   90.00
_cell.angle_beta   90.00
_cell.angle_gamma   90.00
#
_symmetry.space_group_name_H-M   'P 1'
#
loop_
_entity.id
_entity.type
_entity.pdbx_description
1 polymer ?
#
loop_
_entity_poly.entity_id
_entity_poly.type
_entity_poly.pdbx_seq_one_letter_code
_entity_poly.pdbx_strand_id
1 'polypeptide(L)'
;MEHYLENMKTLRSYVNDVEEEAVKRSAEEQKQRTAIVALESDLNLVRSETKQLNEEAEEMLKKKAVVGLEIAEKQRKITSLQTECSTLKQTLELLHQEIASMERILKEKRSYYKKAEEELNYKLQEQQDWFHSHTQKMPVNIEPNKQLIEQVKHAIGGFPRELREMDLSALEAEHNALLCDKSGETEYTESLQDRINQMKGISDTVECRCGEKYKVELELAGEVI
;
A
#
# COMPACT_ATOMS: atom_id res chain seq x y z
N MET A 1 -132.05 76.24 25.94
CA MET A 1 -130.82 76.80 25.35
C MET A 1 -129.58 76.41 26.16
N GLU A 2 -129.65 76.39 27.50
CA GLU A 2 -128.54 75.99 28.40
C GLU A 2 -128.03 74.56 28.20
N HIS A 3 -128.91 73.54 28.12
CA HIS A 3 -128.48 72.14 27.93
C HIS A 3 -127.70 71.89 26.61
N TYR A 4 -127.98 72.69 25.57
CA TYR A 4 -127.23 72.63 24.31
C TYR A 4 -125.82 73.24 24.48
N LEU A 5 -125.72 74.35 25.22
CA LEU A 5 -124.44 74.98 25.55
C LEU A 5 -123.58 74.09 26.45
N GLU A 6 -124.20 73.41 27.42
CA GLU A 6 -123.54 72.40 28.27
C GLU A 6 -122.92 71.28 27.43
N ASN A 7 -123.72 70.68 26.53
CA ASN A 7 -123.27 69.62 25.62
C ASN A 7 -122.13 70.08 24.70
N MET A 8 -122.17 71.32 24.18
CA MET A 8 -121.11 71.86 23.33
C MET A 8 -119.80 72.10 24.09
N LYS A 9 -119.87 72.47 25.38
CA LYS A 9 -118.68 72.57 26.24
C LYS A 9 -118.07 71.19 26.50
N THR A 10 -118.89 70.20 26.81
CA THR A 10 -118.43 68.81 27.01
C THR A 10 -117.78 68.24 25.76
N LEU A 11 -118.40 68.43 24.59
CA LEU A 11 -117.83 67.98 23.32
C LEU A 11 -116.48 68.65 23.03
N ARG A 12 -116.36 69.96 23.28
CA ARG A 12 -115.09 70.68 23.14
C ARG A 12 -114.01 70.13 24.07
N SER A 13 -114.35 69.86 25.33
CA SER A 13 -113.41 69.25 26.28
C SER A 13 -112.93 67.89 25.77
N TYR A 14 -113.84 67.04 25.33
CA TYR A 14 -113.51 65.73 24.80
C TYR A 14 -112.63 65.79 23.54
N VAL A 15 -112.94 66.71 22.61
CA VAL A 15 -112.10 66.93 21.42
C VAL A 15 -110.69 67.37 21.82
N ASN A 16 -110.56 68.29 22.79
CA ASN A 16 -109.25 68.72 23.28
C ASN A 16 -108.47 67.56 23.93
N ASP A 17 -109.12 66.71 24.74
CA ASP A 17 -108.48 65.56 25.38
C ASP A 17 -107.98 64.54 24.33
N VAL A 18 -108.78 64.30 23.28
CA VAL A 18 -108.40 63.43 22.16
C VAL A 18 -107.26 64.03 21.35
N GLU A 19 -107.26 65.34 21.11
CA GLU A 19 -106.17 66.05 20.43
C GLU A 19 -104.87 65.99 21.24
N GLU A 20 -104.91 66.23 22.56
CA GLU A 20 -103.74 66.13 23.44
C GLU A 20 -103.15 64.71 23.43
N GLU A 21 -104.01 63.71 23.52
CA GLU A 21 -103.62 62.30 23.48
C GLU A 21 -103.04 61.92 22.10
N ALA A 22 -103.61 62.44 21.00
CA ALA A 22 -103.05 62.24 19.66
C ALA A 22 -101.66 62.87 19.51
N VAL A 23 -101.43 64.06 20.08
CA VAL A 23 -100.10 64.71 20.10
C VAL A 23 -99.09 63.87 20.89
N LYS A 24 -99.47 63.36 22.07
CA LYS A 24 -98.60 62.49 22.89
C LYS A 24 -98.22 61.22 22.15
N ARG A 25 -99.18 60.54 21.52
CA ARG A 25 -98.91 59.33 20.71
C ARG A 25 -98.01 59.63 19.52
N SER A 26 -98.24 60.74 18.81
CA SER A 26 -97.40 61.14 17.68
C SER A 26 -95.95 61.41 18.11
N ALA A 27 -95.74 62.06 19.26
CA ALA A 27 -94.41 62.30 19.80
C ALA A 27 -93.70 61.00 20.20
N GLU A 28 -94.40 60.06 20.83
CA GLU A 28 -93.85 58.75 21.20
C GLU A 28 -93.55 57.88 19.96
N GLU A 29 -94.42 57.87 18.94
CA GLU A 29 -94.14 57.21 17.66
C GLU A 29 -92.89 57.78 17.00
N GLN A 30 -92.73 59.10 17.00
CA GLN A 30 -91.56 59.74 16.41
C GLN A 30 -90.28 59.34 17.17
N LYS A 31 -90.33 59.28 18.50
CA LYS A 31 -89.22 58.81 19.34
C LYS A 31 -88.86 57.36 19.02
N GLN A 32 -89.85 56.49 18.86
CA GLN A 32 -89.64 55.08 18.49
C GLN A 32 -89.05 54.96 17.09
N ARG A 33 -89.52 55.74 16.11
CA ARG A 33 -88.96 55.77 14.75
C ARG A 33 -87.49 56.15 14.75
N THR A 34 -87.11 57.19 15.49
CA THR A 34 -85.70 57.59 15.61
C THR A 34 -84.85 56.50 16.26
N ALA A 35 -85.36 55.81 17.29
CA ALA A 35 -84.66 54.70 17.92
C ALA A 35 -84.47 53.51 16.96
N ILE A 36 -85.48 53.17 16.17
CA ILE A 36 -85.39 52.10 15.15
C ILE A 36 -84.31 52.43 14.12
N VAL A 37 -84.29 53.66 13.59
CA VAL A 37 -83.29 54.08 12.60
C VAL A 37 -81.87 54.03 13.16
N ALA A 38 -81.68 54.41 14.43
CA ALA A 38 -80.38 54.30 15.09
C ALA A 38 -79.94 52.83 15.21
N LEU A 39 -80.82 51.93 15.66
CA LEU A 39 -80.53 50.50 15.76
C LEU A 39 -80.27 49.85 14.39
N GLU A 40 -80.98 50.27 13.34
CA GLU A 40 -80.73 49.81 11.97
C GLU A 40 -79.32 50.20 11.48
N SER A 41 -78.87 51.42 11.81
CA SER A 41 -77.51 51.87 11.53
C SER A 41 -76.49 51.00 12.27
N ASP A 42 -76.69 50.76 13.57
CA ASP A 42 -75.78 49.94 14.38
C ASP A 42 -75.74 48.48 13.88
N LEU A 43 -76.88 47.91 13.50
CA LEU A 43 -76.94 46.56 12.92
C LEU A 43 -76.17 46.45 11.61
N ASN A 44 -76.21 47.49 10.77
CA ASN A 44 -75.44 47.53 9.53
C ASN A 44 -73.93 47.62 9.80
N LEU A 45 -73.53 48.39 10.82
CA LEU A 45 -72.14 48.46 11.27
C LEU A 45 -71.65 47.08 11.73
N VAL A 46 -72.36 46.44 12.67
CA VAL A 46 -72.03 45.09 13.17
C VAL A 46 -71.95 44.08 12.03
N ARG A 47 -72.85 44.17 11.04
CA ARG A 47 -72.82 43.29 9.86
C ARG A 47 -71.55 43.49 9.03
N SER A 48 -71.12 44.74 8.82
CA SER A 48 -69.87 45.04 8.10
C SER A 48 -68.63 44.56 8.86
N GLU A 49 -68.56 44.78 10.17
CA GLU A 49 -67.47 44.31 11.02
C GLU A 49 -67.40 42.78 11.05
N THR A 50 -68.56 42.11 11.16
CA THR A 50 -68.64 40.63 11.11
C THR A 50 -68.09 40.09 9.80
N LYS A 51 -68.40 40.76 8.68
CA LYS A 51 -67.90 40.36 7.36
C LYS A 51 -66.37 40.50 7.29
N GLN A 52 -65.84 41.64 7.73
CA GLN A 52 -64.40 41.90 7.75
C GLN A 52 -63.67 40.87 8.62
N LEU A 53 -64.18 40.60 9.84
CA LEU A 53 -63.58 39.61 10.74
C LEU A 53 -63.56 38.21 10.13
N ASN A 54 -64.60 37.84 9.37
CA ASN A 54 -64.61 36.55 8.67
C ASN A 54 -63.53 36.48 7.58
N GLU A 55 -63.35 37.55 6.80
CA GLU A 55 -62.29 37.65 5.78
C GLU A 55 -60.88 37.57 6.41
N GLU A 56 -60.65 38.27 7.52
CA GLU A 56 -59.40 38.22 8.27
C GLU A 56 -59.13 36.81 8.85
N ALA A 57 -60.17 36.15 9.38
CA ALA A 57 -60.06 34.78 9.88
C ALA A 57 -59.68 33.78 8.78
N GLU A 58 -60.26 33.90 7.58
CA GLU A 58 -59.91 33.08 6.42
C GLU A 58 -58.46 33.31 5.97
N GLU A 59 -57.98 34.56 5.96
CA GLU A 59 -56.60 34.88 5.63
C GLU A 59 -55.63 34.30 6.68
N MET A 60 -55.96 34.43 7.96
CA MET A 60 -55.17 33.82 9.04
C MET A 60 -55.10 32.31 8.93
N LEU A 61 -56.21 31.63 8.57
CA LEU A 61 -56.21 30.19 8.34
C LEU A 61 -55.28 29.79 7.19
N LYS A 62 -55.25 30.55 6.09
CA LYS A 62 -54.31 30.32 4.97
C LYS A 62 -52.85 30.47 5.42
N LYS A 63 -52.52 31.56 6.14
CA LYS A 63 -51.17 31.78 6.69
C LYS A 63 -50.77 30.67 7.65
N LYS A 64 -51.67 30.24 8.53
CA LYS A 64 -51.45 29.11 9.45
C LYS A 64 -51.15 27.81 8.71
N ALA A 65 -51.85 27.54 7.61
CA ALA A 65 -51.60 26.35 6.80
C ALA A 65 -50.18 26.37 6.18
N VAL A 66 -49.74 27.51 5.64
CA VAL A 66 -48.39 27.68 5.09
C VAL A 66 -47.32 27.45 6.16
N VAL A 67 -47.44 28.09 7.32
CA VAL A 67 -46.52 27.91 8.45
C VAL A 67 -46.48 26.44 8.91
N GLY A 68 -47.62 25.76 8.92
CA GLY A 68 -47.70 24.33 9.24
C GLY A 68 -46.90 23.45 8.27
N LEU A 69 -46.95 23.76 6.97
CA LEU A 69 -46.16 23.06 5.95
C LEU A 69 -44.65 23.31 6.13
N GLU A 70 -44.25 24.56 6.38
CA GLU A 70 -42.85 24.90 6.63
C GLU A 70 -42.30 24.18 7.87
N ILE A 71 -43.06 24.14 8.97
CA ILE A 71 -42.67 23.41 10.18
C ILE A 71 -42.49 21.91 9.88
N ALA A 72 -43.42 21.31 9.14
CA ALA A 72 -43.34 19.90 8.77
C ALA A 72 -42.11 19.59 7.89
N GLU A 73 -41.75 20.50 6.98
CA GLU A 73 -40.53 20.37 6.18
C GLU A 73 -39.26 20.49 7.03
N LYS A 74 -39.18 21.48 7.92
CA LYS A 74 -38.04 21.62 8.84
C LYS A 74 -37.92 20.39 9.74
N GLN A 75 -39.02 19.84 10.24
CA GLN A 75 -39.01 18.64 11.06
C GLN A 75 -38.47 17.43 10.29
N ARG A 76 -38.88 17.24 9.02
CA ARG A 76 -38.31 16.19 8.16
C ARG A 76 -36.80 16.34 7.99
N LYS A 77 -36.31 17.57 7.75
CA LYS A 77 -34.88 17.84 7.60
C LYS A 77 -34.10 17.56 8.89
N ILE A 78 -34.66 17.95 10.05
CA ILE A 78 -34.07 17.64 11.36
C ILE A 78 -33.95 16.13 11.54
N THR A 79 -35.00 15.37 11.26
CA THR A 79 -34.97 13.91 11.37
C THR A 79 -33.91 13.30 10.44
N SER A 80 -33.80 13.75 9.18
CA SER A 80 -32.74 13.29 8.26
C SER A 80 -31.35 13.53 8.85
N LEU A 81 -31.07 14.75 9.29
CA LEU A 81 -29.77 15.10 9.86
C LEU A 81 -29.46 14.29 11.13
N GLN A 82 -30.45 14.03 11.98
CA GLN A 82 -30.29 13.18 13.16
C GLN A 82 -29.90 11.74 12.79
N THR A 83 -30.48 11.19 11.72
CA THR A 83 -30.09 9.86 11.21
C THR A 83 -28.67 9.87 10.66
N GLU A 84 -28.31 10.89 9.88
CA GLU A 84 -26.95 11.06 9.34
C GLU A 84 -25.90 11.19 10.45
N CYS A 85 -26.17 11.98 11.49
CA CYS A 85 -25.29 12.11 12.66
C CYS A 85 -25.12 10.76 13.39
N SER A 86 -26.18 9.98 13.51
CA SER A 86 -26.13 8.66 14.15
C SER A 86 -25.27 7.68 13.34
N THR A 87 -25.44 7.67 12.02
CA THR A 87 -24.61 6.87 11.10
C THR A 87 -23.14 7.30 11.17
N LEU A 88 -22.86 8.61 11.13
CA LEU A 88 -21.50 9.13 11.20
C LEU A 88 -20.81 8.75 12.52
N LYS A 89 -21.54 8.80 13.64
CA LYS A 89 -21.05 8.36 14.94
C LYS A 89 -20.64 6.89 14.92
N GLN A 90 -21.48 6.02 14.34
CA GLN A 90 -21.18 4.59 14.21
C GLN A 90 -19.95 4.35 13.34
N THR A 91 -19.83 5.03 12.20
CA THR A 91 -18.65 4.93 11.33
C THR A 91 -17.38 5.36 12.05
N LEU A 92 -17.42 6.44 12.83
CA LEU A 92 -16.27 6.90 13.59
C LEU A 92 -15.83 5.88 14.65
N GLU A 93 -16.79 5.22 15.30
CA GLU A 93 -16.51 4.18 16.29
C GLU A 93 -15.83 2.96 15.65
N LEU A 94 -16.27 2.54 14.45
CA LEU A 94 -15.64 1.48 13.68
C LEU A 94 -14.20 1.85 13.26
N LEU A 95 -13.99 3.07 12.76
CA LEU A 95 -12.65 3.53 12.39
C LEU A 95 -11.69 3.56 13.59
N HIS A 96 -12.15 3.98 14.76
CA HIS A 96 -11.35 3.91 15.98
C HIS A 96 -10.98 2.47 16.36
N GLN A 97 -11.90 1.51 16.20
CA GLN A 97 -11.62 0.10 16.44
C GLN A 97 -10.58 -0.46 15.43
N GLU A 98 -10.67 -0.08 14.16
CA GLU A 98 -9.70 -0.48 13.13
C GLU A 98 -8.30 0.08 13.42
N ILE A 99 -8.21 1.37 13.79
CA ILE A 99 -6.94 2.00 14.18
C ILE A 99 -6.30 1.25 15.35
N ALA A 100 -7.07 0.98 16.41
CA ALA A 100 -6.56 0.25 17.57
C ALA A 100 -6.09 -1.18 17.21
N SER A 101 -6.80 -1.85 16.29
CA SER A 101 -6.40 -3.17 15.77
C SER A 101 -5.09 -3.10 14.99
N MET A 102 -4.94 -2.10 14.12
CA MET A 102 -3.71 -1.87 13.35
C MET A 102 -2.51 -1.53 14.25
N GLU A 103 -2.70 -0.69 15.26
CA GLU A 103 -1.67 -0.36 16.25
C GLU A 103 -1.16 -1.61 16.97
N ARG A 104 -2.06 -2.51 17.37
CA ARG A 104 -1.70 -3.80 17.98
C ARG A 104 -0.86 -4.64 17.01
N ILE A 105 -1.30 -4.80 15.77
CA ILE A 105 -0.57 -5.58 14.75
C ILE A 105 0.82 -4.98 14.49
N LEU A 106 0.93 -3.66 14.37
CA LEU A 106 2.20 -2.98 14.16
C LEU A 106 3.15 -3.19 15.35
N LYS A 107 2.63 -3.13 16.58
CA LYS A 107 3.42 -3.40 17.79
C LYS A 107 3.95 -4.83 17.82
N GLU A 108 3.12 -5.81 17.46
CA GLU A 108 3.52 -7.22 17.35
C GLU A 108 4.61 -7.41 16.28
N LYS A 109 4.43 -6.82 15.09
CA LYS A 109 5.42 -6.87 14.01
C LYS A 109 6.76 -6.22 14.42
N ARG A 110 6.72 -5.05 15.06
CA ARG A 110 7.94 -4.40 15.60
C ARG A 110 8.65 -5.29 16.60
N SER A 111 7.92 -5.93 17.52
CA SER A 111 8.52 -6.86 18.48
C SER A 111 9.14 -8.08 17.79
N TYR A 112 8.50 -8.62 16.76
CA TYR A 112 9.03 -9.74 15.98
C TYR A 112 10.34 -9.37 15.29
N TYR A 113 10.37 -8.25 14.56
CA TYR A 113 11.58 -7.83 13.83
C TYR A 113 12.73 -7.48 14.77
N LYS A 114 12.44 -6.88 15.93
CA LYS A 114 13.46 -6.63 16.96
C LYS A 114 14.13 -7.93 17.43
N LYS A 115 13.35 -8.99 17.69
CA LYS A 115 13.90 -10.30 18.07
C LYS A 115 14.73 -10.92 16.95
N ALA A 116 14.27 -10.82 15.71
CA ALA A 116 15.00 -11.33 14.56
C ALA A 116 16.34 -10.59 14.35
N GLU A 117 16.37 -9.28 14.55
CA GLU A 117 17.58 -8.45 14.54
C GLU A 117 18.56 -8.88 15.65
N GLU A 118 18.07 -9.04 16.89
CA GLU A 118 18.87 -9.54 18.02
C GLU A 118 19.48 -10.92 17.73
N GLU A 119 18.70 -11.84 17.14
CA GLU A 119 19.19 -13.18 16.77
C GLU A 119 20.25 -13.15 15.66
N LEU A 120 20.06 -12.31 14.63
CA LEU A 120 21.05 -12.14 13.56
C LEU A 120 22.35 -11.54 14.09
N ASN A 121 22.26 -10.53 14.96
CA ASN A 121 23.43 -9.92 15.59
C ASN A 121 24.19 -10.92 16.47
N TYR A 122 23.48 -11.76 17.23
CA TYR A 122 24.09 -12.84 18.01
C TYR A 122 24.86 -13.83 17.12
N LYS A 123 24.24 -14.32 16.04
CA LYS A 123 24.89 -15.24 15.08
C LYS A 123 26.10 -14.63 14.40
N LEU A 124 26.02 -13.33 14.05
CA LEU A 124 27.13 -12.62 13.45
C LEU A 124 28.31 -12.52 14.41
N GLN A 125 28.05 -12.16 15.67
CA GLN A 125 29.08 -12.10 16.71
C GLN A 125 29.73 -13.46 16.93
N GLU A 126 28.94 -14.53 17.02
CA GLU A 126 29.44 -15.90 17.19
C GLU A 126 30.39 -16.29 16.04
N GLN A 127 30.05 -15.95 14.79
CA GLN A 127 30.93 -16.19 13.65
C GLN A 127 32.21 -15.35 13.69
N GLN A 128 32.13 -14.08 14.08
CA GLN A 128 33.31 -13.22 14.24
C GLN A 128 34.25 -13.77 15.31
N ASP A 129 33.72 -14.15 16.47
CA ASP A 129 34.49 -14.73 17.58
C ASP A 129 35.17 -16.05 17.16
N TRP A 130 34.45 -16.90 16.42
CA TRP A 130 35.01 -18.12 15.86
C TRP A 130 36.18 -17.83 14.90
N PHE A 131 36.01 -16.86 13.98
CA PHE A 131 37.05 -16.43 13.04
C PHE A 131 38.28 -15.87 13.76
N HIS A 132 38.08 -15.01 14.77
CA HIS A 132 39.17 -14.43 15.57
C HIS A 132 39.94 -15.50 16.35
N SER A 133 39.24 -16.46 16.96
CA SER A 133 39.88 -17.62 17.60
C SER A 133 40.68 -18.47 16.59
N HIS A 134 40.16 -18.66 15.38
CA HIS A 134 40.84 -19.47 14.36
C HIS A 134 42.08 -18.77 13.77
N THR A 135 42.00 -17.46 13.52
CA THR A 135 43.14 -16.65 13.03
C THR A 135 44.24 -16.52 14.08
N GLN A 136 43.92 -16.43 15.37
CA GLN A 136 44.94 -16.47 16.44
C GLN A 136 45.62 -17.83 16.58
N LYS A 137 44.94 -18.93 16.24
CA LYS A 137 45.46 -20.30 16.33
C LYS A 137 46.33 -20.71 15.13
N MET A 138 46.33 -19.96 14.03
CA MET A 138 47.28 -20.15 12.94
C MET A 138 48.49 -19.22 13.18
N PRO A 139 49.61 -19.70 13.75
CA PRO A 139 50.83 -18.92 13.72
C PRO A 139 51.26 -18.82 12.26
N VAL A 140 51.14 -17.62 11.68
CA VAL A 140 51.84 -17.31 10.44
C VAL A 140 53.33 -17.26 10.78
N ASN A 141 53.97 -18.43 10.88
CA ASN A 141 55.40 -18.55 11.12
C ASN A 141 56.11 -18.30 9.79
N ILE A 142 56.34 -17.02 9.46
CA ILE A 142 57.06 -16.57 8.26
C ILE A 142 58.58 -16.76 8.44
N GLU A 143 59.04 -17.05 9.66
CA GLU A 143 60.46 -17.07 10.01
C GLU A 143 61.28 -18.13 9.25
N PRO A 144 60.80 -19.39 9.07
CA PRO A 144 61.47 -20.38 8.23
C PRO A 144 61.59 -19.93 6.78
N ASN A 145 60.57 -19.25 6.25
CA ASN A 145 60.57 -18.77 4.87
C ASN A 145 61.54 -17.59 4.69
N LYS A 146 61.64 -16.69 5.67
CA LYS A 146 62.67 -15.65 5.66
C LYS A 146 64.07 -16.24 5.69
N GLN A 147 64.29 -17.26 6.53
CA GLN A 147 65.60 -17.90 6.64
C GLN A 147 65.99 -18.65 5.36
N LEU A 148 65.03 -19.34 4.74
CA LEU A 148 65.22 -20.01 3.45
C LEU A 148 65.53 -19.02 2.33
N ILE A 149 64.81 -17.90 2.25
CA ILE A 149 65.06 -16.86 1.24
C ILE A 149 66.46 -16.28 1.39
N GLU A 150 66.92 -16.05 2.62
CA GLU A 150 68.25 -15.49 2.86
C GLU A 150 69.37 -16.49 2.57
N GLN A 151 69.16 -17.78 2.86
CA GLN A 151 70.08 -18.85 2.45
C GLN A 151 70.18 -18.96 0.93
N VAL A 152 69.05 -18.88 0.23
CA VAL A 152 69.01 -18.92 -1.25
C VAL A 152 69.71 -17.69 -1.84
N LYS A 153 69.50 -16.50 -1.29
CA LYS A 153 70.22 -15.28 -1.73
C LYS A 153 71.72 -15.38 -1.51
N HIS A 154 72.16 -15.89 -0.36
CA HIS A 154 73.58 -16.11 -0.09
C HIS A 154 74.17 -17.15 -1.05
N ALA A 155 73.46 -18.25 -1.29
CA ALA A 155 73.88 -19.26 -2.27
C ALA A 155 73.99 -18.69 -3.68
N ILE A 156 73.01 -17.87 -4.11
CA ILE A 156 73.05 -17.18 -5.40
C ILE A 156 74.23 -16.20 -5.49
N GLY A 157 74.53 -15.49 -4.41
CA GLY A 157 75.70 -14.61 -4.28
C GLY A 157 77.05 -15.33 -4.37
N GLY A 158 77.08 -16.64 -4.15
CA GLY A 158 78.29 -17.47 -4.26
C GLY A 158 78.62 -17.94 -5.68
N PHE A 159 77.69 -17.84 -6.63
CA PHE A 159 77.96 -18.28 -8.01
C PHE A 159 78.90 -17.31 -8.77
N PRO A 160 79.64 -17.77 -9.78
CA PRO A 160 80.35 -16.90 -10.73
C PRO A 160 79.44 -15.82 -11.33
N ARG A 161 79.98 -14.63 -11.62
CA ARG A 161 79.21 -13.48 -12.14
C ARG A 161 78.52 -13.82 -13.46
N GLU A 162 79.22 -14.58 -14.28
CA GLU A 162 78.80 -15.05 -15.60
C GLU A 162 77.50 -15.87 -15.47
N LEU A 163 77.39 -16.74 -14.46
CA LEU A 163 76.21 -17.56 -14.21
C LEU A 163 75.02 -16.76 -13.64
N ARG A 164 75.27 -15.62 -12.99
CA ARG A 164 74.21 -14.74 -12.49
C ARG A 164 73.68 -13.77 -13.54
N GLU A 165 74.52 -13.39 -14.49
CA GLU A 165 74.19 -12.47 -15.59
C GLU A 165 73.75 -13.21 -16.86
N MET A 166 73.85 -14.55 -16.88
CA MET A 166 73.40 -15.42 -17.96
C MET A 166 71.88 -15.35 -18.11
N ASP A 167 71.42 -15.09 -19.33
CA ASP A 167 69.99 -15.04 -19.66
C ASP A 167 69.38 -16.44 -19.52
N LEU A 168 68.60 -16.64 -18.46
CA LEU A 168 67.91 -17.90 -18.16
C LEU A 168 67.09 -18.39 -19.35
N SER A 169 66.52 -17.48 -20.14
CA SER A 169 65.69 -17.83 -21.29
C SER A 169 66.50 -18.40 -22.46
N ALA A 170 67.73 -17.94 -22.66
CA ALA A 170 68.65 -18.47 -23.66
C ALA A 170 69.15 -19.87 -23.28
N LEU A 171 69.48 -20.08 -21.99
CA LEU A 171 69.92 -21.38 -21.49
C LEU A 171 68.80 -22.43 -21.55
N GLU A 172 67.57 -22.03 -21.21
CA GLU A 172 66.40 -22.91 -21.29
C GLU A 172 66.12 -23.34 -22.75
N ALA A 173 66.32 -22.42 -23.71
CA ALA A 173 66.22 -22.75 -25.13
C ALA A 173 67.30 -23.75 -25.60
N GLU A 174 68.56 -23.58 -25.19
CA GLU A 174 69.64 -24.54 -25.52
C GLU A 174 69.40 -25.92 -24.89
N HIS A 175 68.95 -25.97 -23.63
CA HIS A 175 68.61 -27.23 -22.97
C HIS A 175 67.48 -27.98 -23.71
N ASN A 176 66.44 -27.26 -24.14
CA ASN A 176 65.36 -27.85 -24.90
C ASN A 176 65.81 -28.33 -26.28
N ALA A 177 66.73 -27.61 -26.95
CA ALA A 177 67.33 -28.06 -28.22
C ALA A 177 68.11 -29.38 -28.04
N LEU A 178 68.92 -29.49 -26.98
CA LEU A 178 69.66 -30.71 -26.66
C LEU A 178 68.73 -31.90 -26.35
N LEU A 179 67.58 -31.65 -25.70
CA LEU A 179 66.58 -32.69 -25.47
C LEU A 179 65.96 -33.18 -26.78
N CYS A 180 65.68 -32.28 -27.72
CA CYS A 180 65.19 -32.66 -29.06
C CYS A 180 66.21 -33.50 -29.82
N ASP A 181 67.49 -33.09 -29.82
CA ASP A 181 68.57 -33.84 -30.48
C ASP A 181 68.69 -35.25 -29.88
N LYS A 182 68.64 -35.36 -28.55
CA LYS A 182 68.67 -36.64 -27.84
C LYS A 182 67.50 -37.55 -28.25
N SER A 183 66.30 -36.99 -28.43
CA SER A 183 65.13 -37.74 -28.91
C SER A 183 65.37 -38.32 -30.31
N GLY A 184 65.92 -37.50 -31.22
CA GLY A 184 66.24 -37.94 -32.59
C GLY A 184 67.29 -39.06 -32.62
N GLU A 185 68.33 -38.96 -31.78
CA GLU A 185 69.33 -40.03 -31.63
C GLU A 185 68.70 -41.32 -31.08
N THR A 186 67.79 -41.23 -30.10
CA THR A 186 67.09 -42.41 -29.58
C THR A 186 66.23 -43.09 -30.64
N GLU A 187 65.48 -42.32 -31.43
CA GLU A 187 64.65 -42.85 -32.53
C GLU A 187 65.52 -43.54 -33.60
N TYR A 188 66.69 -42.97 -33.91
CA TYR A 188 67.64 -43.58 -34.83
C TYR A 188 68.18 -44.91 -34.29
N THR A 189 68.55 -44.96 -33.01
CA THR A 189 69.01 -46.21 -32.39
C THR A 189 67.93 -47.29 -32.32
N GLU A 190 66.68 -46.92 -32.05
CA GLU A 190 65.55 -47.86 -32.09
C GLU A 190 65.32 -48.39 -33.51
N SER A 191 65.37 -47.54 -34.52
CA SER A 191 65.27 -47.96 -35.93
C SER A 191 66.37 -48.94 -36.33
N LEU A 192 67.61 -48.72 -35.88
CA LEU A 192 68.71 -49.65 -36.09
C LEU A 192 68.45 -50.98 -35.39
N GLN A 193 67.95 -50.96 -34.16
CA GLN A 193 67.61 -52.16 -33.40
C GLN A 193 66.50 -52.97 -34.07
N ASP A 194 65.46 -52.32 -34.59
CA ASP A 194 64.39 -52.95 -35.35
C ASP A 194 64.92 -53.62 -36.61
N ARG A 195 65.84 -52.96 -37.32
CA ARG A 195 66.46 -53.48 -38.53
C ARG A 195 67.36 -54.69 -38.23
N ILE A 196 68.07 -54.68 -37.11
CA ILE A 196 68.79 -55.84 -36.58
C ILE A 196 67.83 -56.99 -36.27
N ASN A 197 66.70 -56.70 -35.61
CA ASN A 197 65.70 -57.72 -35.29
C ASN A 197 65.06 -58.33 -36.55
N GLN A 198 64.81 -57.54 -37.59
CA GLN A 198 64.37 -58.04 -38.89
C GLN A 198 65.40 -59.00 -39.52
N MET A 199 66.70 -58.69 -39.40
CA MET A 199 67.76 -59.58 -39.90
C MET A 199 67.85 -60.89 -39.10
N LYS A 200 67.62 -60.87 -37.78
CA LYS A 200 67.54 -62.09 -36.95
C LYS A 200 66.40 -63.04 -37.36
N GLY A 201 65.32 -62.52 -37.93
CA GLY A 201 64.16 -63.31 -38.35
C GLY A 201 64.32 -64.06 -39.68
N ILE A 202 65.43 -63.84 -40.41
CA ILE A 202 65.68 -64.49 -41.69
C ILE A 202 66.32 -65.86 -41.43
N SER A 203 65.54 -66.91 -41.64
CA SER A 203 66.01 -68.29 -41.66
C SER A 203 65.61 -68.94 -42.96
N ASP A 204 66.53 -69.69 -43.57
CA ASP A 204 66.27 -70.39 -44.82
C ASP A 204 66.69 -71.86 -44.72
N THR A 205 65.98 -72.75 -45.40
CA THR A 205 66.27 -74.19 -45.36
C THR A 205 66.90 -74.61 -46.67
N VAL A 206 68.18 -74.93 -46.64
CA VAL A 206 68.96 -75.35 -47.81
C VAL A 206 68.98 -76.87 -47.87
N GLU A 207 68.55 -77.44 -49.00
CA GLU A 207 68.56 -78.88 -49.24
C GLU A 207 69.86 -79.28 -49.96
N CYS A 208 70.63 -80.16 -49.33
CA CYS A 208 71.85 -80.70 -49.89
C CYS A 208 71.53 -81.73 -50.99
N ARG A 209 72.46 -81.90 -51.93
CA ARG A 209 72.33 -82.85 -53.05
C ARG A 209 72.17 -84.32 -52.61
N CYS A 210 72.47 -84.65 -51.35
CA CYS A 210 72.24 -85.96 -50.75
C CYS A 210 70.82 -86.15 -50.17
N GLY A 211 69.95 -85.13 -50.23
CA GLY A 211 68.57 -85.16 -49.73
C GLY A 211 68.40 -84.68 -48.27
N GLU A 212 69.48 -84.32 -47.58
CA GLU A 212 69.39 -83.74 -46.23
C GLU A 212 69.09 -82.23 -46.28
N LYS A 213 68.22 -81.76 -45.38
CA LYS A 213 67.83 -80.36 -45.26
C LYS A 213 68.52 -79.73 -44.05
N TYR A 214 69.19 -78.60 -44.27
CA TYR A 214 69.87 -77.82 -43.24
C TYR A 214 69.18 -76.47 -43.10
N LYS A 215 68.82 -76.11 -41.87
CA LYS A 215 68.30 -74.78 -41.54
C LYS A 215 69.48 -73.86 -41.31
N VAL A 216 69.62 -72.83 -42.13
CA VAL A 216 70.64 -71.79 -41.98
C VAL A 216 69.97 -70.60 -41.29
N GLU A 217 70.55 -70.21 -40.17
CA GLU A 217 70.13 -69.04 -39.39
C GLU A 217 71.35 -68.13 -39.21
N LEU A 218 71.13 -66.82 -39.30
CA LEU A 218 72.17 -65.82 -39.03
C LEU A 218 72.24 -65.55 -37.53
N GLU A 219 73.13 -66.27 -36.86
CA GLU A 219 73.50 -65.99 -35.46
C GLU A 219 74.65 -64.96 -35.47
N LEU A 220 74.34 -63.70 -35.16
CA LEU A 220 75.36 -62.66 -35.02
C LEU A 220 76.14 -62.90 -33.72
N ALA A 221 77.40 -63.32 -33.84
CA ALA A 221 78.31 -63.42 -32.71
C ALA A 221 78.70 -62.02 -32.23
N GLY A 222 78.40 -61.69 -30.97
CA GLY A 222 78.99 -60.54 -30.28
C GLY A 222 78.02 -59.79 -29.36
N GLU A 223 77.72 -60.37 -28.20
CA GLU A 223 77.53 -59.54 -26.99
C GLU A 223 78.92 -59.03 -26.58
N VAL A 224 79.15 -57.73 -26.73
CA VAL A 224 80.24 -57.03 -26.04
C VAL A 224 79.61 -55.86 -25.30
N ILE A 225 79.45 -56.09 -23.99
CA ILE A 225 79.41 -55.16 -22.84
C ILE A 225 78.63 -53.86 -23.03
#